data_AF-A0A399GBE4-F1
#
_entry.id   AF-A0A399GBE4-F1
#
_cell.length_a   1.000
_cell.length_b   1.000
_cell.length_c   1.000
_cell.angle_alpha   90.00
_cell.angle_beta   90.00
_cell.angle_gamma   90.00
#
_symmetry.space_group_name_H-M   'P 1'
#
loop_
_entity.id
_entity.type
_entity.pdbx_description
1 polymer ?
#
loop_
_entity_poly.entity_id
_entity_poly.type
_entity_poly.pdbx_seq_one_letter_code
_entity_poly.pdbx_strand_id
1 'polypeptide(L)'
;MNASDGKYRHDDHERLAYNDRISRMRKLEYPMLKGLTYLDHGGTTLAPKSLLESFCNEMQRNLLANPHSDSSNPSVTAIMVEQTRLAVLDMFNANPAYFDVVFTANATGAIKLVTEGFSGQDEGFDYCYHRNSHTSLVGVRELAHRSHCLASNEETEDWLAGENRTFNAEPLSRRPVLFAYPAQS
;
A
#
# COMPACT_ATOMS: atom_id res chain seq x y z
N MET A 1 -6.71 -16.24 -48.18
CA MET A 1 -7.54 -16.09 -46.97
C MET A 1 -6.64 -15.54 -45.88
N ASN A 2 -6.91 -14.31 -45.45
CA ASN A 2 -5.94 -13.47 -44.75
C ASN A 2 -5.94 -13.78 -43.24
N ALA A 3 -4.79 -14.22 -42.71
CA ALA A 3 -4.62 -14.58 -41.29
C ALA A 3 -4.83 -13.39 -40.32
N SER A 4 -4.87 -12.16 -40.84
CA SER A 4 -5.16 -10.95 -40.07
C SER A 4 -6.62 -10.88 -39.60
N ASP A 5 -7.58 -11.38 -40.39
CA ASP A 5 -9.03 -11.20 -40.18
C ASP A 5 -9.57 -12.04 -38.99
N GLY A 6 -8.89 -13.14 -38.66
CA GLY A 6 -9.22 -13.98 -37.49
C GLY A 6 -8.74 -13.40 -36.16
N LYS A 7 -7.64 -12.63 -36.16
CA LYS A 7 -7.08 -12.03 -34.95
C LYS A 7 -7.91 -10.85 -34.46
N TYR A 8 -8.36 -9.97 -35.36
CA TYR A 8 -9.24 -8.85 -35.03
C TYR A 8 -10.59 -9.31 -34.45
N ARG A 9 -11.16 -10.39 -34.99
CA ARG A 9 -12.44 -10.94 -34.49
C ARG A 9 -12.31 -11.58 -33.11
N HIS A 10 -11.16 -12.19 -32.80
CA HIS A 10 -10.90 -12.79 -31.50
C HIS A 10 -10.74 -11.71 -30.41
N ASP A 11 -9.95 -10.67 -30.69
CA ASP A 11 -9.75 -9.52 -29.79
C ASP A 11 -11.08 -8.79 -29.49
N ASP A 12 -11.97 -8.66 -30.49
CA ASP A 12 -13.30 -8.07 -30.31
C ASP A 12 -14.21 -8.92 -29.41
N HIS A 13 -14.16 -10.25 -29.53
CA HIS A 13 -14.92 -11.16 -28.68
C HIS A 13 -14.46 -11.10 -27.22
N GLU A 14 -13.14 -11.07 -26.97
CA GLU A 14 -12.61 -10.93 -25.61
C GLU A 14 -12.97 -9.58 -25.00
N ARG A 15 -12.87 -8.50 -25.78
CA ARG A 15 -13.25 -7.16 -25.35
C ARG A 15 -14.73 -7.06 -24.99
N LEU A 16 -15.62 -7.63 -25.81
CA LEU A 16 -17.06 -7.64 -25.53
C LEU A 16 -17.37 -8.45 -24.28
N ALA A 17 -16.75 -9.63 -24.12
CA ALA A 17 -16.90 -10.45 -22.92
C ALA A 17 -16.41 -9.71 -21.65
N TYR A 18 -15.30 -8.99 -21.75
CA TYR A 18 -14.79 -8.13 -20.68
C TYR A 18 -15.80 -7.03 -20.33
N ASN A 19 -16.28 -6.28 -21.32
CA ASN A 19 -17.22 -5.18 -21.11
C ASN A 19 -18.54 -5.66 -20.49
N ASP A 20 -19.05 -6.80 -20.92
CA ASP A 20 -20.25 -7.41 -20.33
C ASP A 20 -20.01 -7.82 -18.87
N ARG A 21 -18.84 -8.41 -18.57
CA ARG A 21 -18.46 -8.77 -17.21
C ARG A 21 -18.39 -7.53 -16.31
N ILE A 22 -17.70 -6.47 -16.74
CA ILE A 22 -17.59 -5.22 -15.98
C ILE A 22 -18.96 -4.56 -15.81
N SER A 23 -19.79 -4.56 -16.86
CA SER A 23 -21.14 -4.00 -16.80
C SER A 23 -22.03 -4.73 -15.81
N ARG A 24 -21.96 -6.07 -15.77
CA ARG A 24 -22.68 -6.87 -14.76
C ARG A 24 -22.15 -6.62 -13.35
N MET A 25 -20.82 -6.66 -13.17
CA MET A 25 -20.18 -6.39 -11.88
C MET A 25 -20.56 -5.00 -11.36
N ARG A 26 -20.50 -3.96 -12.19
CA ARG A 26 -20.87 -2.59 -11.79
C ARG A 26 -22.32 -2.51 -11.33
N LYS A 27 -23.25 -3.18 -12.02
CA LYS A 27 -24.67 -3.20 -11.63
C LYS A 27 -24.90 -3.93 -10.30
N LEU A 28 -24.16 -5.00 -10.03
CA LEU A 28 -24.31 -5.83 -8.83
C LEU A 28 -23.61 -5.21 -7.61
N GLU A 29 -22.35 -4.82 -7.77
CA GLU A 29 -21.47 -4.36 -6.70
C GLU A 29 -21.57 -2.87 -6.44
N TYR A 30 -21.94 -2.07 -7.44
CA TYR A 30 -21.95 -0.61 -7.33
C TYR A 30 -23.28 0.02 -7.79
N PRO A 31 -24.43 -0.40 -7.22
CA PRO A 31 -25.74 0.12 -7.61
C PRO A 31 -25.89 1.64 -7.35
N MET A 32 -25.14 2.20 -6.38
CA MET A 32 -25.10 3.63 -6.09
C MET A 32 -24.51 4.47 -7.23
N LEU A 33 -23.78 3.86 -8.18
CA LEU A 33 -23.26 4.53 -9.38
C LEU A 33 -24.25 4.59 -10.54
N LYS A 34 -25.52 4.24 -10.34
CA LYS A 34 -26.53 4.29 -11.41
C LYS A 34 -26.73 5.73 -11.88
N GLY A 35 -26.42 5.98 -13.15
CA GLY A 35 -26.53 7.30 -13.76
C GLY A 35 -25.42 8.28 -13.37
N LEU A 36 -24.39 7.83 -12.64
CA LEU A 36 -23.26 8.64 -12.20
C LEU A 36 -21.94 8.07 -12.72
N THR A 37 -20.98 8.94 -13.02
CA THR A 37 -19.61 8.56 -13.40
C THR A 37 -18.67 9.10 -12.33
N TYR A 38 -18.13 8.20 -11.50
CA TYR A 38 -17.16 8.55 -10.47
C TYR A 38 -15.75 8.38 -11.02
N LEU A 39 -14.96 9.47 -11.04
CA LEU A 39 -13.61 9.52 -11.62
C LEU A 39 -12.55 9.92 -10.60
N ASP A 40 -12.83 9.77 -9.31
CA ASP A 40 -11.95 10.20 -8.21
C ASP A 40 -11.40 9.01 -7.39
N HIS A 41 -11.19 7.87 -8.07
CA HIS A 41 -10.64 6.66 -7.45
C HIS A 41 -9.19 6.84 -6.94
N GLY A 42 -8.48 7.86 -7.41
CA GLY A 42 -7.16 8.23 -6.89
C GLY A 42 -7.20 8.86 -5.49
N GLY A 43 -8.30 9.54 -5.15
CA GLY A 43 -8.53 10.07 -3.81
C GLY A 43 -9.05 8.99 -2.85
N THR A 44 -10.11 8.27 -3.25
CA THR A 44 -10.60 7.09 -2.53
C THR A 44 -11.44 6.21 -3.43
N THR A 45 -11.36 4.90 -3.26
CA THR A 45 -12.23 3.98 -4.01
C THR A 45 -13.53 3.70 -3.25
N LEU A 46 -14.56 3.29 -3.99
CA LEU A 46 -15.84 2.91 -3.40
C LEU A 46 -15.81 1.46 -2.92
N ALA A 47 -16.39 1.20 -1.75
CA ALA A 47 -16.58 -0.16 -1.27
C ALA A 47 -17.64 -0.88 -2.12
N PRO A 48 -17.38 -2.11 -2.60
CA PRO A 48 -18.40 -2.96 -3.20
C PRO A 48 -19.54 -3.24 -2.22
N LYS A 49 -20.76 -3.36 -2.74
CA LYS A 49 -21.96 -3.71 -1.95
C LYS A 49 -21.74 -5.01 -1.18
N SER A 50 -21.25 -6.06 -1.84
CA SER A 50 -21.04 -7.37 -1.22
C SER A 50 -20.07 -7.32 -0.03
N LEU A 51 -19.02 -6.50 -0.12
CA LEU A 51 -18.05 -6.30 0.96
C LEU A 51 -18.73 -5.71 2.21
N LEU A 52 -19.53 -4.65 2.02
CA LEU A 52 -20.27 -4.02 3.11
C LEU A 52 -21.29 -4.97 3.74
N GLU A 53 -22.02 -5.74 2.92
CA GLU A 53 -22.97 -6.74 3.42
C GLU A 53 -22.27 -7.85 4.21
N SER A 54 -21.15 -8.36 3.70
CA SER A 54 -20.35 -9.37 4.40
C SER A 54 -19.81 -8.85 5.73
N PHE A 55 -19.25 -7.64 5.75
CA PHE A 55 -18.74 -7.00 6.96
C PHE A 55 -19.84 -6.83 8.01
N CYS A 56 -20.99 -6.27 7.64
CA CYS A 56 -22.11 -6.09 8.55
C CYS A 56 -22.62 -7.42 9.12
N ASN A 57 -22.72 -8.46 8.28
CA ASN A 57 -23.14 -9.79 8.71
C ASN A 57 -22.16 -10.41 9.70
N GLU A 58 -20.85 -10.29 9.43
CA GLU A 58 -19.78 -10.80 10.30
C GLU A 58 -19.83 -10.14 11.68
N MET A 59 -19.90 -8.81 11.72
CA MET A 59 -19.96 -8.01 12.95
C MET A 59 -21.21 -8.31 13.79
N GLN A 60 -22.32 -8.71 13.17
CA GLN A 60 -23.58 -9.00 13.88
C GLN A 60 -23.67 -10.45 14.39
N ARG A 61 -22.99 -11.39 13.74
CA ARG A 61 -23.09 -12.82 14.05
C ARG A 61 -22.06 -13.28 15.06
N ASN A 62 -20.87 -12.68 15.04
CA ASN A 62 -19.74 -13.13 15.83
C ASN A 62 -19.41 -12.15 16.95
N LEU A 63 -19.16 -12.67 18.15
CA LEU A 63 -18.60 -11.88 19.23
C LEU A 63 -17.10 -11.67 18.97
N LEU A 64 -16.76 -10.52 18.40
CA LEU A 64 -15.38 -10.10 18.18
C LEU A 64 -14.81 -9.47 19.45
N ALA A 65 -14.54 -10.30 20.45
CA ALA A 65 -13.91 -9.88 21.70
C ALA A 65 -12.46 -9.40 21.47
N ASN A 66 -11.85 -8.77 22.48
CA ASN A 66 -10.43 -8.43 22.41
C ASN A 66 -9.59 -9.71 22.15
N PRO A 67 -8.74 -9.73 21.10
CA PRO A 67 -7.98 -10.92 20.70
C PRO A 67 -7.07 -11.49 21.81
N HIS A 68 -6.73 -10.71 22.83
CA HIS A 68 -5.84 -11.12 23.92
C HIS A 68 -6.55 -11.50 25.23
N SER A 69 -7.88 -11.62 25.22
CA SER A 69 -8.66 -11.84 26.46
C SER A 69 -8.66 -13.28 27.00
N ASP A 70 -8.33 -14.29 26.19
CA ASP A 70 -8.27 -15.69 26.64
C ASP A 70 -6.85 -16.23 26.45
N SER A 71 -6.21 -16.60 27.56
CA SER A 71 -4.84 -17.13 27.57
C SER A 71 -4.77 -18.63 27.27
N SER A 72 -5.92 -19.31 27.24
CA SER A 72 -6.02 -20.76 27.13
C SER A 72 -6.55 -21.24 25.78
N ASN A 73 -7.23 -20.38 25.01
CA ASN A 73 -7.69 -20.68 23.66
C ASN A 73 -7.74 -19.40 22.82
N PRO A 74 -7.17 -19.36 21.60
CA PRO A 74 -7.30 -18.18 20.76
C PRO A 74 -8.77 -17.88 20.46
N SER A 75 -9.17 -16.63 20.70
CA SER A 75 -10.52 -16.17 20.37
C SER A 75 -10.74 -16.13 18.86
N VAL A 76 -12.01 -16.08 18.44
CA VAL A 76 -12.39 -15.89 17.02
C VAL A 76 -11.67 -14.67 16.43
N THR A 77 -11.59 -13.57 17.18
CA THR A 77 -10.86 -12.37 16.77
C THR A 77 -9.37 -12.62 16.54
N ALA A 78 -8.70 -13.37 17.44
CA ALA A 78 -7.28 -13.67 17.30
C ALA A 78 -7.01 -14.49 16.04
N ILE A 79 -7.85 -15.50 15.76
CA ILE A 79 -7.76 -16.33 14.56
C ILE A 79 -7.98 -15.48 13.30
N MET A 80 -8.99 -14.61 13.29
CA MET A 80 -9.28 -13.74 12.13
C MET A 80 -8.13 -12.77 11.84
N VAL A 81 -7.53 -12.17 12.88
CA VAL A 81 -6.38 -11.27 12.71
C VAL A 81 -5.19 -12.02 12.10
N GLU A 82 -4.91 -13.24 12.56
CA GLU A 82 -3.80 -14.03 12.04
C GLU A 82 -4.04 -14.52 10.61
N GLN A 83 -5.26 -14.96 10.28
CA GLN A 83 -5.62 -15.30 8.91
C GLN A 83 -5.52 -14.09 7.97
N THR A 84 -5.91 -12.90 8.45
CA THR A 84 -5.80 -11.66 7.68
C THR A 84 -4.34 -11.31 7.43
N ARG A 85 -3.47 -11.48 8.43
CA ARG A 85 -2.01 -11.28 8.30
C ARG A 85 -1.43 -12.17 7.20
N LEU A 86 -1.76 -13.47 7.22
CA LEU A 86 -1.28 -14.41 6.20
C LEU A 86 -1.82 -14.06 4.79
N ALA A 87 -3.08 -13.65 4.67
CA ALA A 87 -3.66 -13.23 3.40
C ALA A 87 -2.98 -11.97 2.83
N VAL A 88 -2.60 -11.02 3.68
CA VAL A 88 -1.83 -9.83 3.26
C VAL A 88 -0.43 -10.23 2.78
N LEU A 89 0.26 -11.11 3.50
CA LEU A 89 1.58 -11.60 3.09
C LEU A 89 1.52 -12.33 1.75
N ASP A 90 0.51 -13.18 1.54
CA ASP A 90 0.27 -13.87 0.26
C ASP A 90 0.02 -12.88 -0.89
N MET A 91 -0.80 -11.84 -0.65
CA MET A 91 -1.07 -10.77 -1.63
C MET A 91 0.22 -10.06 -2.09
N PHE A 92 1.21 -9.90 -1.21
CA PHE A 92 2.51 -9.30 -1.53
C PHE A 92 3.59 -10.32 -1.91
N ASN A 93 3.25 -11.62 -2.00
CA ASN A 93 4.20 -12.71 -2.21
C ASN A 93 5.37 -12.67 -1.21
N ALA A 94 5.06 -12.33 0.05
CA ALA A 94 6.01 -12.17 1.14
C ALA A 94 6.02 -13.41 2.04
N ASN A 95 7.19 -14.02 2.24
CA ASN A 95 7.31 -15.22 3.05
C ASN A 95 7.19 -14.88 4.56
N PRO A 96 6.25 -15.48 5.31
CA PRO A 96 6.08 -15.22 6.75
C PRO A 96 7.30 -15.58 7.61
N ALA A 97 8.27 -16.35 7.10
CA ALA A 97 9.53 -16.61 7.79
C ALA A 97 10.46 -15.37 7.84
N TYR A 98 10.26 -14.39 6.96
CA TYR A 98 11.11 -13.20 6.82
C TYR A 98 10.35 -11.88 6.97
N PHE A 99 9.03 -11.91 6.79
CA PHE A 99 8.18 -10.71 6.80
C PHE A 99 7.05 -10.86 7.80
N ASP A 100 6.65 -9.73 8.38
CA ASP A 100 5.49 -9.61 9.26
C ASP A 100 4.61 -8.43 8.81
N VAL A 101 3.36 -8.39 9.25
CA VAL A 101 2.39 -7.32 8.93
C VAL A 101 2.09 -6.48 10.16
N VAL A 102 2.22 -5.17 10.06
CA VAL A 102 1.75 -4.29 11.13
C VAL A 102 0.52 -3.55 10.63
N PHE A 103 -0.65 -3.91 11.16
CA PHE A 103 -1.88 -3.18 10.85
C PHE A 103 -1.83 -1.79 11.49
N THR A 104 -2.02 -0.78 10.66
CA THR A 104 -2.06 0.63 11.06
C THR A 104 -3.36 1.26 10.58
N ALA A 105 -3.70 2.44 11.07
CA ALA A 105 -4.95 3.10 10.70
C ALA A 105 -5.03 3.45 9.19
N ASN A 106 -3.89 3.75 8.56
CA ASN A 106 -3.74 4.04 7.14
C ASN A 106 -2.24 4.19 6.78
N ALA A 107 -1.93 4.43 5.49
CA ALA A 107 -0.56 4.62 5.00
C ALA A 107 0.19 5.76 5.73
N THR A 108 -0.46 6.90 6.00
CA THR A 108 0.15 8.01 6.76
C THR A 108 0.49 7.59 8.19
N GLY A 109 -0.38 6.81 8.83
CA GLY A 109 -0.12 6.23 10.16
C GLY A 109 1.08 5.29 10.16
N ALA A 110 1.23 4.45 9.12
CA ALA A 110 2.40 3.60 8.96
C ALA A 110 3.70 4.41 8.77
N ILE A 111 3.68 5.43 7.91
CA ILE A 111 4.83 6.32 7.69
C ILE A 111 5.23 7.01 8.99
N LYS A 112 4.24 7.52 9.74
CA LYS A 112 4.48 8.17 11.03
C LYS A 112 5.11 7.19 12.03
N LEU A 113 4.59 5.97 12.15
CA LEU A 113 5.12 4.95 13.07
C LEU A 113 6.60 4.66 12.79
N VAL A 114 6.96 4.45 11.52
CA VAL A 114 8.36 4.24 11.12
C VAL A 114 9.20 5.46 11.47
N THR A 115 8.73 6.66 11.10
CA THR A 115 9.44 7.92 11.33
C THR A 115 9.73 8.15 12.81
N GLU A 116 8.75 7.97 13.69
CA GLU A 116 8.92 8.14 15.13
C GLU A 116 9.94 7.15 15.72
N GLY A 117 10.03 5.93 15.18
CA GLY A 117 11.06 4.97 15.56
C GLY A 117 12.49 5.43 15.22
N PHE A 118 12.67 6.13 14.09
CA PHE A 118 13.96 6.73 13.72
C PHE A 118 14.25 8.04 14.47
N SER A 119 13.24 8.86 14.72
CA SER A 119 13.37 10.09 15.52
C SER A 119 13.76 9.82 16.97
N GLY A 120 13.42 8.63 17.50
CA GLY A 120 13.79 8.21 18.85
C GLY A 120 15.27 7.80 19.02
N GLN A 121 16.06 7.77 17.96
CA GLN A 121 17.50 7.50 18.04
C GLN A 121 18.26 8.70 18.60
N ASP A 122 19.32 8.48 19.38
CA ASP A 122 20.08 9.56 20.05
C ASP A 122 20.59 10.64 19.08
N GLU A 123 21.01 10.24 17.88
CA GLU A 123 21.48 11.16 16.84
C GLU A 123 20.41 11.50 15.79
N GLY A 124 19.19 10.98 15.92
CA GLY A 124 18.15 11.06 14.89
C GLY A 124 18.49 10.28 13.62
N PHE A 125 18.01 10.78 12.48
CA PHE A 125 18.19 10.15 11.16
C PHE A 125 18.35 11.20 10.06
N ASP A 126 18.97 10.83 8.95
CA ASP A 126 18.95 11.59 7.71
C ASP A 126 17.90 10.99 6.75
N TYR A 127 17.35 11.80 5.84
CA TYR A 127 16.24 11.38 5.00
C TYR A 127 16.41 11.75 3.52
N CYS A 128 16.37 10.76 2.63
CA CYS A 128 16.24 10.97 1.19
C CYS A 128 14.83 10.62 0.74
N TYR A 129 14.24 11.45 -0.13
CA TYR A 129 12.96 11.12 -0.76
C TYR A 129 12.94 11.56 -2.22
N HIS A 130 12.26 10.79 -3.06
CA HIS A 130 12.07 11.16 -4.46
C HIS A 130 11.04 12.29 -4.61
N ARG A 131 11.21 13.17 -5.60
CA ARG A 131 10.30 14.30 -5.88
C ARG A 131 8.83 13.91 -6.07
N ASN A 132 8.57 12.71 -6.60
CA ASN A 132 7.22 12.19 -6.82
C ASN A 132 6.62 11.50 -5.57
N SER A 133 7.25 11.63 -4.40
CA SER A 133 6.72 11.07 -3.16
C SER A 133 5.43 11.79 -2.73
N HIS A 134 4.46 11.03 -2.22
CA HIS A 134 3.23 11.59 -1.65
C HIS A 134 3.54 12.53 -0.48
N THR A 135 2.66 13.51 -0.21
CA THR A 135 2.87 14.55 0.82
C THR A 135 3.15 13.99 2.22
N SER A 136 2.57 12.83 2.55
CA SER A 136 2.85 12.11 3.81
C SER A 136 4.32 11.69 3.95
N LEU A 137 4.98 11.30 2.85
CA LEU A 137 6.42 11.00 2.82
C LEU A 137 7.26 12.28 2.81
N VAL A 138 6.79 13.35 2.14
CA VAL A 138 7.49 14.64 2.14
C VAL A 138 7.55 15.21 3.56
N GLY A 139 6.48 15.09 4.35
CA GLY A 139 6.41 15.59 5.72
C GLY A 139 7.44 15.00 6.68
N VAL A 140 7.96 13.80 6.41
CA VAL A 140 8.99 13.12 7.21
C VAL A 140 10.25 13.97 7.36
N ARG A 141 10.57 14.80 6.34
CA ARG A 141 11.76 15.64 6.31
C ARG A 141 11.87 16.60 7.51
N GLU A 142 10.74 17.02 8.08
CA GLU A 142 10.72 17.97 9.20
C GLU A 142 11.21 17.35 10.52
N LEU A 143 11.22 16.01 10.60
CA LEU A 143 11.74 15.26 11.75
C LEU A 143 13.16 14.74 11.51
N ALA A 144 13.64 14.80 10.27
CA ALA A 144 14.99 14.39 9.92
C ALA A 144 16.00 15.47 10.30
N HIS A 145 17.22 15.05 10.64
CA HIS A 145 18.31 15.98 10.91
C HIS A 145 18.77 16.68 9.62
N ARG A 146 18.93 15.92 8.54
CA ARG A 146 19.10 16.43 7.19
C ARG A 146 18.12 15.74 6.27
N SER A 147 17.66 16.46 5.25
CA SER A 147 16.81 15.88 4.22
C SER A 147 17.27 16.29 2.83
N HIS A 148 17.12 15.39 1.86
CA HIS A 148 17.39 15.65 0.45
C HIS A 148 16.25 15.16 -0.43
N CYS A 149 15.86 16.00 -1.39
CA CYS A 149 14.84 15.67 -2.38
C CYS A 149 15.55 15.27 -3.67
N LEU A 150 15.51 13.99 -4.00
CA LEU A 150 16.03 13.46 -5.26
C LEU A 150 15.09 13.89 -6.40
N ALA A 151 15.61 14.71 -7.30
CA ALA A 151 14.90 15.43 -8.33
C ALA A 151 14.39 14.56 -9.48
N SER A 152 15.08 13.46 -9.75
CA SER A 152 14.83 12.56 -10.88
C SER A 152 15.15 11.11 -10.52
N ASN A 153 14.70 10.20 -11.38
CA ASN A 153 15.08 8.79 -11.31
C ASN A 153 16.60 8.62 -11.49
N GLU A 154 17.21 9.37 -12.41
CA GLU A 154 18.66 9.34 -12.65
C GLU A 154 19.45 9.71 -11.38
N GLU A 155 19.09 10.82 -10.71
CA GLU A 155 19.74 11.20 -9.45
C GLU A 155 19.52 10.15 -8.35
N THR A 156 18.37 9.48 -8.36
CA THR A 156 18.07 8.41 -7.41
C THR A 156 18.96 7.19 -7.65
N GLU A 157 19.12 6.77 -8.90
CA GLU A 157 20.02 5.67 -9.28
C GLU A 157 21.48 6.02 -8.96
N ASP A 158 21.94 7.23 -9.28
CA ASP A 158 23.29 7.70 -8.96
C ASP A 158 23.54 7.70 -7.45
N TRP A 159 22.53 8.05 -6.65
CA TRP A 159 22.60 8.00 -5.19
C TRP A 159 22.63 6.56 -4.67
N LEU A 160 21.80 5.67 -5.20
CA LEU A 160 21.80 4.24 -4.86
C LEU A 160 23.11 3.54 -5.23
N ALA A 161 23.72 3.93 -6.35
CA ALA A 161 25.03 3.46 -6.80
C ALA A 161 26.20 4.02 -5.98
N GLY A 162 25.95 5.03 -5.13
CA GLY A 162 26.98 5.70 -4.33
C GLY A 162 27.84 6.70 -5.10
N GLU A 163 27.45 7.04 -6.33
CA GLU A 163 28.12 8.04 -7.17
C GLU A 163 27.78 9.46 -6.69
N ASN A 164 26.54 9.66 -6.24
CA ASN A 164 26.12 10.88 -5.56
C ASN A 164 26.31 10.73 -4.04
N ARG A 165 27.23 11.53 -3.49
CA ARG A 165 27.64 11.52 -2.09
C ARG A 165 26.74 12.35 -1.17
N THR A 166 25.45 12.40 -1.44
CA THR A 166 24.48 13.10 -0.58
C THR A 166 24.64 12.58 0.86
N PHE A 167 24.85 13.49 1.82
CA PHE A 167 25.13 13.25 3.25
C PHE A 167 26.55 12.81 3.66
N ASN A 168 27.49 12.59 2.74
CA ASN A 168 28.87 12.11 3.02
C ASN A 168 29.87 13.19 3.49
N ALA A 169 29.40 14.28 4.10
CA ALA A 169 30.30 15.36 4.55
C ALA A 169 31.07 15.03 5.85
N GLU A 170 30.66 14.02 6.61
CA GLU A 170 31.27 13.69 7.90
C GLU A 170 31.58 12.19 8.01
N PRO A 171 32.86 11.78 8.10
CA PRO A 171 33.27 10.37 8.23
C PRO A 171 32.77 9.66 9.51
N LEU A 172 32.05 10.37 10.38
CA LEU A 172 31.70 9.96 11.75
C LEU A 172 30.18 9.96 12.04
N SER A 173 29.32 10.38 11.10
CA SER A 173 27.87 10.37 11.34
C SER A 173 27.35 8.93 11.36
N ARG A 174 27.00 8.42 12.55
CA ARG A 174 26.40 7.08 12.74
C ARG A 174 24.90 7.05 12.44
N ARG A 175 24.31 8.18 12.05
CA ARG A 175 22.88 8.30 11.77
C ARG A 175 22.45 7.37 10.65
N PRO A 176 21.38 6.58 10.85
CA PRO A 176 20.78 5.85 9.75
C PRO A 176 20.20 6.82 8.72
N VAL A 177 20.22 6.40 7.46
CA VAL A 177 19.56 7.13 6.36
C VAL A 177 18.27 6.40 6.00
N LEU A 178 17.15 7.09 6.17
CA LEU A 178 15.85 6.61 5.68
C LEU A 178 15.67 7.07 4.23
N PHE A 179 15.20 6.17 3.38
CA PHE A 179 14.97 6.45 1.96
C PHE A 179 13.53 6.13 1.56
N ALA A 180 12.86 7.08 0.91
CA ALA A 180 11.52 6.92 0.38
C ALA A 180 11.51 7.00 -1.16
N TYR A 181 11.02 5.93 -1.78
CA TYR A 181 10.90 5.81 -3.23
C TYR A 181 9.48 5.41 -3.62
N PRO A 182 8.81 6.15 -4.52
CA PRO A 182 7.50 5.76 -5.02
C PRO A 182 7.65 4.58 -5.97
N ALA A 183 6.92 3.50 -5.72
CA ALA A 183 6.69 2.50 -6.77
C ALA A 183 5.98 3.20 -7.94
N GLN A 184 6.41 2.93 -9.18
CA GLN A 184 5.91 3.57 -10.41
C GLN A 184 4.42 3.92 -10.35
N SER A 185 4.09 5.19 -10.62
CA SER A 185 2.75 5.66 -10.99
C SER A 185 2.64 5.80 -12.50
#